data_AF-A0A812TGH0-F1
#
_entry.id   AF-A0A812TGH0-F1
#
_cell.length_a   1.000
_cell.length_b   1.000
_cell.length_c   1.000
_cell.angle_alpha   90.00
_cell.angle_beta   90.00
_cell.angle_gamma   90.00
#
_symmetry.space_group_name_H-M   'P 1'
#
loop_
_entity.id
_entity.type
_entity.pdbx_description
1 polymer ?
#
loop_
_entity_poly.entity_id
_entity_poly.type
_entity_poly.pdbx_seq_one_letter_code
_entity_poly.pdbx_strand_id
1 'polypeptide(L)'
;MTLDRLPSSRPWPFRPTAQGALSYFVGNNATNDYAGGGGIPEDKGFAIASGDTWAKVLFFNDQISCVGDVALAQGYYYFTNAASKADIGVEYTFVYKKIGEDQLKIIVYCRLLLRSQHRLRPL
;
A
#
# COMPACT_ATOMS: atom_id res chain seq x y z
N MET A 1 -15.77 12.05 -24.64
CA MET A 1 -15.87 11.40 -23.31
C MET A 1 -14.82 12.07 -22.43
N THR A 2 -15.16 13.20 -21.82
CA THR A 2 -14.27 13.87 -20.85
C THR A 2 -14.40 13.13 -19.53
N LEU A 3 -13.28 12.64 -19.02
CA LEU A 3 -13.24 11.99 -17.72
C LEU A 3 -13.32 13.10 -16.66
N ASP A 4 -14.53 13.58 -16.37
CA ASP A 4 -14.77 14.45 -15.24
C ASP A 4 -14.34 13.66 -14.00
N ARG A 5 -13.27 14.13 -13.34
CA ARG A 5 -12.73 13.49 -12.14
C ARG A 5 -13.86 13.38 -11.12
N LEU A 6 -14.30 12.16 -10.82
CA LEU A 6 -15.15 11.87 -9.67
C LEU A 6 -14.49 12.49 -8.42
N PRO A 7 -15.29 13.04 -7.47
CA PRO A 7 -14.77 13.65 -6.26
C PRO A 7 -14.05 12.60 -5.41
N SER A 8 -12.73 12.54 -5.58
CA SER A 8 -11.81 11.84 -4.69
C SER A 8 -11.63 12.70 -3.44
N SER A 9 -11.70 12.07 -2.25
CA SER A 9 -11.41 12.75 -0.98
C SER A 9 -9.93 13.18 -0.84
N ARG A 10 -9.09 12.84 -1.83
CA ARG A 10 -7.67 13.19 -1.90
C ARG A 10 -7.33 13.87 -3.23
N PRO A 11 -6.47 14.90 -3.26
CA PRO A 11 -6.06 15.56 -4.49
C PRO A 11 -5.34 14.63 -5.48
N TRP A 12 -4.62 13.61 -4.99
CA TRP A 12 -4.04 12.56 -5.83
C TRP A 12 -4.55 11.18 -5.38
N PRO A 13 -5.62 10.63 -5.99
CA PRO A 13 -6.10 9.28 -5.64
C PRO A 13 -5.14 8.17 -6.09
N PHE A 14 -4.51 8.34 -7.26
CA PHE A 14 -3.68 7.32 -7.92
C PHE A 14 -2.21 7.72 -7.95
N ARG A 15 -1.33 6.73 -8.14
CA ARG A 15 0.13 6.87 -8.30
C ARG A 15 0.57 6.19 -9.60
N PRO A 16 0.39 6.82 -10.77
CA PRO A 16 0.61 6.16 -12.06
C PRO A 16 2.10 6.03 -12.44
N THR A 17 2.99 6.77 -11.80
CA THR A 17 4.43 6.75 -12.06
C THR A 17 5.15 5.90 -11.02
N ALA A 18 6.31 5.33 -11.39
CA ALA A 18 7.15 4.59 -10.46
C ALA A 18 7.56 5.45 -9.26
N GLN A 19 7.90 6.72 -9.49
CA GLN A 19 8.24 7.68 -8.42
C GLN A 19 7.04 7.95 -7.50
N GLY A 20 5.84 8.13 -8.05
CA GLY A 20 4.64 8.32 -7.24
C GLY A 20 4.33 7.07 -6.41
N ALA A 21 4.48 5.88 -6.98
CA ALA A 21 4.28 4.62 -6.26
C ALA A 21 5.31 4.46 -5.13
N LEU A 22 6.58 4.80 -5.39
CA LEU A 22 7.64 4.80 -4.38
C LEU A 22 7.33 5.80 -3.25
N SER A 23 6.93 7.03 -3.61
CA SER A 23 6.57 8.09 -2.67
C SER A 23 5.51 7.66 -1.67
N TYR A 24 4.51 6.91 -2.14
CA TYR A 24 3.49 6.36 -1.25
C TYR A 24 4.09 5.46 -0.14
N PHE A 25 5.10 4.63 -0.47
CA PHE A 25 5.70 3.71 0.49
C PHE A 25 6.67 4.42 1.42
N VAL A 26 7.59 5.22 0.91
CA VAL A 26 8.71 5.78 1.71
C VAL A 26 8.53 7.27 2.06
N GLY A 27 7.54 7.92 1.49
CA GLY A 27 7.26 9.34 1.65
C GLY A 27 7.92 10.20 0.58
N ASN A 28 7.35 11.36 0.30
CA ASN A 28 7.90 12.32 -0.66
C ASN A 28 9.35 12.72 -0.35
N ASN A 29 9.66 12.96 0.92
CA ASN A 29 11.01 13.38 1.31
C ASN A 29 12.06 12.33 0.94
N ALA A 30 11.79 11.05 1.21
CA ALA A 30 12.70 9.96 0.87
C ALA A 30 12.85 9.78 -0.66
N THR A 31 11.88 10.21 -1.49
CA THR A 31 12.06 10.15 -2.95
C THR A 31 13.06 11.17 -3.49
N ASN A 32 13.28 12.28 -2.78
CA ASN A 32 14.31 13.25 -3.17
C ASN A 32 15.71 12.62 -3.09
N ASP A 33 15.95 11.83 -2.04
CA ASP A 33 17.26 11.23 -1.78
C ASP A 33 17.56 10.04 -2.70
N TYR A 34 16.54 9.26 -3.09
CA TYR A 34 16.73 8.01 -3.83
C TYR A 34 16.37 8.05 -5.32
N ALA A 35 15.54 9.01 -5.77
CA ALA A 35 15.00 9.02 -7.13
C ALA A 35 15.13 10.38 -7.83
N GLY A 36 15.88 11.33 -7.26
CA GLY A 36 16.01 12.69 -7.79
C GLY A 36 14.75 13.55 -7.61
N GLY A 37 13.86 13.13 -6.69
CA GLY A 37 12.60 13.81 -6.37
C GLY A 37 11.40 13.35 -7.20
N GLY A 38 10.34 14.14 -7.19
CA GLY A 38 9.11 13.86 -7.96
C GLY A 38 8.12 12.93 -7.26
N GLY A 39 8.18 12.82 -5.94
CA GLY A 39 7.14 12.19 -5.14
C GLY A 39 5.85 13.02 -5.06
N ILE A 40 4.82 12.48 -4.42
CA ILE A 40 3.55 13.19 -4.21
C ILE A 40 3.59 13.88 -2.85
N PRO A 41 3.38 15.22 -2.77
CA PRO A 41 3.53 15.97 -1.52
C PRO A 41 2.67 15.47 -0.34
N GLU A 42 1.51 14.85 -0.59
CA GLU A 42 0.66 14.28 0.47
C GLU A 42 1.21 12.98 1.08
N ASP A 43 2.18 12.32 0.43
CA ASP A 43 2.69 11.03 0.86
C ASP A 43 3.72 11.17 1.97
N LYS A 44 3.34 10.71 3.17
CA LYS A 44 4.20 10.69 4.37
C LYS A 44 4.96 9.37 4.57
N GLY A 45 4.80 8.43 3.64
CA GLY A 45 5.45 7.12 3.70
C GLY A 45 4.71 6.13 4.59
N PHE A 46 4.01 5.20 3.95
CA PHE A 46 3.32 4.12 4.66
C PHE A 46 4.28 3.16 5.37
N ALA A 47 5.40 2.80 4.73
CA ALA A 47 6.36 1.84 5.26
C ALA A 47 7.07 2.33 6.53
N ILE A 48 7.17 3.66 6.70
CA ILE A 48 7.81 4.30 7.87
C ILE A 48 6.80 4.81 8.91
N ALA A 49 5.50 4.53 8.74
CA ALA A 49 4.45 5.03 9.62
C ALA A 49 4.49 6.55 9.86
N SER A 50 4.89 7.34 8.85
CA SER A 50 5.14 8.79 9.02
C SER A 50 6.18 9.16 10.10
N GLY A 51 7.11 8.26 10.42
CA GLY A 51 8.18 8.47 11.40
C GLY A 51 8.10 7.58 12.65
N ASP A 52 6.91 7.07 12.99
CA ASP A 52 6.72 6.26 14.21
C ASP A 52 7.25 4.83 14.08
N THR A 53 7.51 4.36 12.85
CA THR A 53 7.93 3.00 12.49
C THR A 53 6.95 1.88 12.91
N TRP A 54 7.15 0.70 12.33
CA TRP A 54 6.39 -0.51 12.65
C TRP A 54 7.25 -1.47 13.46
N ALA A 55 6.77 -1.90 14.62
CA ALA A 55 7.46 -2.90 15.44
C ALA A 55 7.23 -4.33 14.92
N LYS A 56 6.09 -4.55 14.27
CA LYS A 56 5.68 -5.85 13.76
C LYS A 56 4.75 -5.69 12.57
N VAL A 57 4.91 -6.60 11.60
CA VAL A 57 4.02 -6.74 10.45
C VAL A 57 3.59 -8.20 10.36
N LEU A 58 2.29 -8.45 10.32
CA LEU A 58 1.72 -9.78 10.11
C LEU A 58 0.92 -9.80 8.81
N PHE A 59 1.14 -10.82 7.99
CA PHE A 59 0.40 -11.06 6.76
C PHE A 59 -0.52 -12.28 6.96
N PHE A 60 -1.79 -12.10 6.61
CA PHE A 60 -2.79 -13.16 6.52
C PHE A 60 -3.31 -13.18 5.09
N ASN A 61 -2.78 -14.10 4.30
CA ASN A 61 -3.21 -14.27 2.93
C ASN A 61 -4.50 -15.09 2.90
N ASP A 62 -5.57 -14.49 2.38
CA ASP A 62 -6.88 -15.15 2.26
C ASP A 62 -6.92 -16.01 1.00
N GLN A 63 -6.50 -15.45 -0.14
CA GLN A 63 -6.51 -16.15 -1.41
C GLN A 63 -5.35 -15.71 -2.31
N ILE A 64 -4.81 -16.67 -3.07
CA ILE A 64 -3.95 -16.43 -4.23
C ILE A 64 -4.60 -17.09 -5.45
N SER A 65 -4.68 -16.35 -6.55
CA SER A 65 -5.11 -16.86 -7.85
C SER A 65 -4.05 -16.57 -8.89
N CYS A 66 -3.64 -17.59 -9.64
CA CYS A 66 -2.66 -17.46 -10.71
C CYS A 66 -3.35 -17.56 -12.07
N VAL A 67 -3.08 -16.61 -12.96
CA VAL A 67 -3.59 -16.57 -14.34
C VAL A 67 -2.41 -16.27 -15.27
N GLY A 68 -1.89 -17.33 -15.90
CA GLY A 68 -0.65 -17.24 -16.69
C GLY A 68 0.53 -16.76 -15.83
N ASP A 69 1.22 -15.72 -16.29
CA ASP A 69 2.36 -15.10 -15.60
C ASP A 69 1.97 -14.07 -14.53
N VAL A 70 0.69 -14.01 -14.16
CA VAL A 70 0.17 -13.06 -13.17
C VAL A 70 -0.36 -13.82 -11.96
N ALA A 71 0.01 -13.37 -10.76
CA ALA A 71 -0.53 -13.85 -9.50
C ALA A 71 -1.25 -12.71 -8.78
N LEU A 72 -2.51 -12.93 -8.43
CA LEU A 72 -3.32 -12.03 -7.62
C LEU A 72 -3.34 -12.58 -6.19
N ALA A 73 -2.84 -11.81 -5.23
CA ALA A 73 -2.85 -12.15 -3.82
C ALA A 73 -3.69 -11.13 -3.05
N GLN A 74 -4.60 -11.61 -2.20
CA GLN A 74 -5.43 -10.75 -1.37
C GLN A 74 -5.52 -11.27 0.06
N GLY A 75 -5.77 -10.36 0.98
CA GLY A 75 -5.93 -10.67 2.39
C GLY A 75 -5.74 -9.45 3.26
N TYR A 76 -5.25 -9.70 4.47
CA TYR A 76 -5.06 -8.68 5.49
C TYR A 76 -3.59 -8.59 5.86
N TYR A 77 -3.11 -7.36 6.10
CA TYR A 77 -1.92 -7.17 6.91
C TYR A 77 -2.25 -6.33 8.14
N TYR A 78 -1.57 -6.64 9.24
CA TYR A 78 -1.67 -5.93 10.50
C TYR A 78 -0.32 -5.33 10.83
N PHE A 79 -0.32 -4.01 11.05
CA PHE A 79 0.85 -3.24 11.43
C PHE A 79 0.74 -2.84 12.90
N THR A 80 1.72 -3.23 13.71
CA THR A 80 1.83 -2.78 15.10
C THR A 80 2.72 -1.54 15.14
N ASN A 81 2.17 -0.38 15.54
CA ASN A 81 2.93 0.85 15.70
C ASN A 81 3.99 0.68 16.81
N ALA A 82 5.23 1.08 16.54
CA ALA A 82 6.33 0.84 17.48
C ALA A 82 6.22 1.69 18.75
N ALA A 83 5.68 2.91 18.67
CA ALA A 83 5.51 3.82 19.79
C ALA A 83 4.25 3.51 20.61
N SER A 84 3.07 3.49 19.97
CA SER A 84 1.78 3.34 20.65
C SER A 84 1.38 1.90 20.94
N LYS A 85 2.03 0.92 20.30
CA LYS A 85 1.66 -0.50 20.32
C LYS A 85 0.27 -0.82 19.76
N ALA A 86 -0.39 0.15 19.13
CA ALA A 86 -1.67 -0.05 18.49
C ALA A 86 -1.52 -0.84 17.18
N ASP A 87 -2.46 -1.75 16.93
CA ASP A 87 -2.55 -2.49 15.68
C ASP A 87 -3.45 -1.79 14.67
N ILE A 88 -3.00 -1.74 13.41
CA ILE A 88 -3.76 -1.21 12.28
C ILE A 88 -3.92 -2.33 11.26
N GLY A 89 -5.17 -2.75 11.07
CA GLY A 89 -5.56 -3.71 10.04
C GLY A 89 -5.85 -3.01 8.71
N VAL A 90 -5.45 -3.64 7.61
CA VAL A 90 -5.68 -3.13 6.26
C VAL A 90 -5.89 -4.32 5.32
N GLU A 91 -6.88 -4.20 4.46
CA GLU A 91 -7.12 -5.12 3.36
C GLU A 91 -6.19 -4.76 2.20
N TYR A 92 -5.57 -5.77 1.61
CA TYR A 92 -4.69 -5.60 0.47
C TYR A 92 -5.10 -6.46 -0.71
N THR A 93 -4.78 -5.98 -1.88
CA THR A 93 -4.68 -6.77 -3.10
C THR A 93 -3.37 -6.41 -3.79
N PHE A 94 -2.51 -7.41 -3.96
CA PHE A 94 -1.30 -7.32 -4.77
C PHE A 94 -1.48 -8.11 -6.05
N VAL A 95 -1.06 -7.52 -7.17
CA VAL A 95 -0.92 -8.22 -8.43
C VAL A 95 0.56 -8.28 -8.75
N TYR A 96 1.08 -9.50 -8.80
CA TYR A 96 2.44 -9.80 -9.19
C TYR A 96 2.47 -10.25 -10.63
N LYS A 97 3.52 -9.86 -11.36
CA LYS A 97 3.84 -10.38 -12.68
C LYS A 97 5.21 -11.02 -12.66
N LYS A 98 5.34 -12.21 -13.25
CA LYS A 98 6.62 -12.85 -13.51
C LYS A 98 7.37 -12.08 -14.60
N ILE A 99 8.61 -11.72 -14.32
CA ILE A 99 9.50 -10.98 -15.21
C ILE A 99 10.80 -11.77 -15.33
N GLY A 100 11.09 -12.31 -16.51
CA GLY A 100 12.27 -13.14 -16.72
C GLY A 100 12.25 -14.44 -15.93
N GLU A 101 13.44 -15.01 -15.71
CA GLU A 101 13.62 -16.22 -14.90
C GLU A 101 13.51 -15.85 -13.41
N ASP A 102 12.44 -16.33 -12.80
CA ASP A 102 12.16 -16.33 -11.35
C ASP A 102 12.13 -14.98 -10.61
N GLN A 103 11.88 -13.88 -11.33
CA GLN A 103 11.58 -12.59 -10.69
C GLN A 103 10.08 -12.32 -10.70
N LEU A 104 9.53 -11.94 -9.54
CA LEU A 104 8.16 -11.44 -9.42
C LEU A 104 8.22 -9.95 -9.07
N LYS A 105 7.44 -9.13 -9.79
CA LYS A 105 7.30 -7.70 -9.50
C LYS A 105 5.84 -7.36 -9.25
N ILE A 106 5.60 -6.48 -8.27
CA ILE A 106 4.26 -5.91 -8.05
C ILE A 106 3.97 -4.96 -9.20
N ILE A 107 2.87 -5.20 -9.92
CA ILE A 107 2.38 -4.34 -11.01
C ILE A 107 1.11 -3.58 -10.64
N VAL A 108 0.36 -4.07 -9.65
CA VAL A 108 -0.78 -3.36 -9.05
C VAL A 108 -0.78 -3.59 -7.56
N TYR A 109 -1.10 -2.54 -6.82
CA TYR A 109 -1.35 -2.60 -5.39
C TYR A 109 -2.57 -1.76 -5.08
N CYS A 110 -3.58 -2.39 -4.49
CA CYS A 110 -4.76 -1.75 -3.95
C CYS A 110 -4.79 -2.00 -2.43
N ARG A 111 -5.16 -0.99 -1.66
CA ARG A 111 -5.44 -1.15 -0.24
C ARG A 111 -6.75 -0.50 0.15
N LEU A 112 -7.40 -1.07 1.15
CA LEU A 112 -8.48 -0.43 1.88
C LEU A 112 -8.10 -0.36 3.36
N LEU A 113 -7.93 0.87 3.86
CA LEU A 113 -7.71 1.08 5.29
C LEU A 113 -9.01 0.77 6.02
N LEU A 114 -8.98 -0.25 6.87
CA LEU A 114 -10.08 -0.52 7.78
C LEU A 114 -10.09 0.58 8.84
N ARG A 115 -10.96 1.57 8.69
CA ARG A 115 -11.28 2.46 9.80
C ARG A 115 -12.10 1.65 10.78
N SER A 116 -11.55 1.40 11.96
CA SER A 116 -12.30 0.86 13.09
C SER A 116 -13.53 1.75 13.34
N GLN A 117 -14.69 1.28 12.88
CA GLN A 117 -15.98 1.67 13.40
C GLN A 117 -16.33 0.57 14.40
N HIS A 118 -16.14 0.87 15.69
CA HIS A 118 -16.62 0.13 16.86
C HIS A 118 -16.44 -1.41 16.88
N ARG A 119 -15.58 -1.85 17.81
CA ARG A 119 -15.74 -3.03 18.68
C ARG A 119 -16.33 -4.28 17.98
N LEU A 120 -15.45 -5.17 17.52
CA LEU A 120 -15.82 -6.55 17.19
C LEU A 120 -16.67 -7.12 18.34
N ARG A 121 -17.93 -7.50 18.06
CA ARG A 121 -18.72 -8.29 19.00
C ARG A 121 -18.10 -9.68 19.06
N PRO A 122 -17.81 -10.23 20.26
CA PRO A 122 -17.55 -11.65 20.36
C PRO A 122 -18.82 -12.43 20.02
N LEU A 123 -18.63 -13.60 19.40
CA LEU A 123 -19.66 -14.63 19.22
C LEU A 123 -20.24 -15.07 20.57
#